data_AF-A0A497EPN3-F1
#
_entry.id   AF-A0A497EPN3-F1
#
_cell.length_a   1.000
_cell.length_b   1.000
_cell.length_c   1.000
_cell.angle_alpha   90.00
_cell.angle_beta   90.00
_cell.angle_gamma   90.00
#
_symmetry.space_group_name_H-M   'P 1'
#
loop_
_entity.id
_entity.type
_entity.pdbx_description
1 polymer ?
#
loop_
_entity_poly.entity_id
_entity_poly.type
_entity_poly.pdbx_seq_one_letter_code
_entity_poly.pdbx_strand_id
1 'polypeptide(L)'
;EAVNEIESSSELTRLAPESQINLAYSLPLKYAREIADVAAIPGRIVKVGDKLKASACPSFGASSHVARAILTAMKFNPEIRAAMNVKFSPEIIDACKRAGLTISSYDRREEPPDVKAKEGATIPWGVETAVKKAGFVPDIVYHEGDWGKEPMTLIFGKTPAEVVNKAKLIANKLT
;
A
#
# COMPACT_ATOMS: atom_id res chain seq x y z
N GLU A 1 5.31 -15.89 6.65
CA GLU A 1 6.05 -15.15 7.71
C GLU A 1 5.46 -13.78 7.97
N ALA A 2 5.59 -12.80 7.06
CA ALA A 2 5.08 -11.43 7.27
C ALA A 2 3.59 -11.36 7.64
N VAL A 3 2.75 -12.25 7.09
CA VAL A 3 1.33 -12.35 7.48
C VAL A 3 1.17 -12.74 8.95
N ASN A 4 1.93 -13.74 9.43
CA ASN A 4 1.89 -14.16 10.82
C ASN A 4 2.35 -13.03 11.75
N GLU A 5 3.32 -12.23 11.32
CA GLU A 5 3.76 -11.05 12.07
C GLU A 5 2.66 -9.98 12.13
N ILE A 6 1.92 -9.76 11.05
CA ILE A 6 0.75 -8.87 11.07
C ILE A 6 -0.30 -9.39 12.05
N GLU A 7 -0.61 -10.69 12.02
CA GLU A 7 -1.62 -11.28 12.91
C GLU A 7 -1.22 -11.25 14.39
N SER A 8 0.08 -11.23 14.70
CA SER A 8 0.60 -11.14 16.08
C SER A 8 0.82 -9.72 16.58
N SER A 9 0.69 -8.70 15.72
CA SER A 9 0.95 -7.29 16.07
C SER A 9 -0.36 -6.51 16.24
N SER A 10 -0.90 -6.48 17.46
CA SER A 10 -2.18 -5.83 17.77
C SER A 10 -2.17 -4.32 17.52
N GLU A 11 -1.01 -3.67 17.59
CA GLU A 11 -0.83 -2.25 17.30
C GLU A 11 -1.22 -1.89 15.86
N LEU A 12 -1.07 -2.83 14.91
CA LEU A 12 -1.39 -2.61 13.49
C LEU A 12 -2.90 -2.51 13.24
N THR A 13 -3.75 -2.93 14.16
CA THR A 13 -5.21 -2.76 14.03
C THR A 13 -5.62 -1.29 13.92
N ARG A 14 -4.81 -0.38 14.47
CA ARG A 14 -5.01 1.07 14.37
C ARG A 14 -4.82 1.58 12.95
N LEU A 15 -4.18 0.82 12.06
CA LEU A 15 -3.90 1.18 10.67
C LEU A 15 -4.92 0.58 9.68
N ALA A 16 -5.87 -0.24 10.14
CA ALA A 16 -6.84 -0.88 9.25
C ALA A 16 -7.83 0.14 8.65
N PRO A 17 -7.97 0.21 7.31
CA PRO A 17 -9.04 0.94 6.65
C PRO A 17 -10.34 0.14 6.64
N GLU A 18 -11.46 0.79 6.27
CA GLU A 18 -12.75 0.12 6.10
C GLU A 18 -12.71 -0.88 4.95
N SER A 19 -11.95 -0.56 3.90
CA SER A 19 -11.66 -1.52 2.82
C SER A 19 -10.65 -2.61 3.21
N GLN A 20 -10.21 -2.69 4.48
CA GLN A 20 -9.30 -3.71 5.00
C GLN A 20 -7.87 -3.63 4.43
N ILE A 21 -6.94 -4.29 5.11
CA ILE A 21 -5.51 -4.27 4.74
C ILE A 21 -5.23 -5.34 3.70
N ASN A 22 -4.35 -5.08 2.75
CA ASN A 22 -3.73 -6.11 1.95
C ASN A 22 -2.22 -5.87 1.87
N LEU A 23 -1.46 -6.95 2.02
CA LEU A 23 -0.01 -6.98 1.85
C LEU A 23 0.28 -7.77 0.58
N ALA A 24 1.05 -7.18 -0.34
CA ALA A 24 1.37 -7.81 -1.61
C ALA A 24 2.88 -7.81 -1.88
N TYR A 25 3.33 -8.78 -2.66
CA TYR A 25 4.72 -8.99 -3.04
C TYR A 25 4.83 -9.50 -4.47
N SER A 26 5.59 -8.78 -5.29
CA SER A 26 5.76 -9.07 -6.71
C SER A 26 6.99 -9.94 -6.96
N LEU A 27 6.91 -10.76 -8.01
CA LEU A 27 8.08 -11.36 -8.63
C LEU A 27 9.09 -10.25 -9.05
N PRO A 28 10.38 -10.59 -9.23
CA PRO A 28 11.35 -9.67 -9.79
C PRO A 28 10.90 -9.07 -11.13
N LEU A 29 11.32 -7.84 -11.45
CA LEU A 29 10.87 -7.11 -12.64
C LEU A 29 11.05 -7.89 -13.96
N LYS A 30 12.02 -8.79 -14.06
CA LYS A 30 12.18 -9.65 -15.25
C LYS A 30 11.00 -10.60 -15.50
N TYR A 31 10.22 -10.93 -14.47
CA TYR A 31 9.08 -11.85 -14.53
C TYR A 31 7.74 -11.17 -14.22
N ALA A 32 7.74 -10.01 -13.57
CA ALA A 32 6.52 -9.28 -13.26
C ALA A 32 6.08 -8.38 -14.42
N ARG A 33 4.92 -8.67 -15.00
CA ARG A 33 4.27 -7.91 -16.08
C ARG A 33 2.85 -7.53 -15.73
N GLU A 34 2.16 -8.37 -14.98
CA GLU A 34 0.75 -8.22 -14.70
C GLU A 34 0.40 -8.54 -13.24
N ILE A 35 -0.88 -8.35 -12.88
CA ILE A 35 -1.38 -8.54 -11.53
C ILE A 35 -1.21 -10.00 -11.09
N ALA A 36 -1.26 -10.96 -12.03
CA ALA A 36 -1.03 -12.37 -11.77
C ALA A 36 0.40 -12.67 -11.29
N ASP A 37 1.37 -11.77 -11.51
CA ASP A 37 2.75 -11.94 -11.03
C ASP A 37 2.99 -11.36 -9.62
N VAL A 38 1.91 -10.94 -8.96
CA VAL A 38 1.94 -10.37 -7.61
C VAL A 38 1.14 -11.25 -6.67
N ALA A 39 1.79 -11.78 -5.65
CA ALA A 39 1.15 -12.51 -4.57
C ALA A 39 0.57 -11.53 -3.54
N ALA A 40 -0.66 -11.74 -3.09
CA ALA A 40 -1.31 -10.96 -2.05
C ALA A 40 -2.28 -11.83 -1.25
N ILE A 41 -3.02 -11.26 -0.30
CA ILE A 41 -3.96 -12.02 0.54
C ILE A 41 -5.36 -12.02 -0.10
N PRO A 42 -5.90 -13.18 -0.53
CA PRO A 42 -7.29 -13.30 -0.99
C PRO A 42 -8.24 -12.97 0.16
N GLY A 43 -9.27 -12.18 -0.11
CA GLY A 43 -10.18 -11.72 0.95
C GLY A 43 -9.53 -10.78 1.97
N ARG A 44 -8.31 -10.30 1.70
CA ARG A 44 -7.58 -9.29 2.50
C ARG A 44 -7.28 -9.76 3.93
N ILE A 45 -6.71 -8.84 4.71
CA ILE A 45 -6.45 -8.98 6.14
C ILE A 45 -7.48 -8.11 6.86
N VAL A 46 -8.41 -8.77 7.54
CA VAL A 46 -9.55 -8.14 8.22
C VAL A 46 -9.23 -7.84 9.67
N LYS A 47 -9.86 -6.80 10.22
CA LYS A 47 -9.84 -6.54 11.66
C LYS A 47 -10.92 -7.39 12.33
N VAL A 48 -10.52 -8.23 13.29
CA VAL A 48 -11.41 -9.06 14.12
C VAL A 48 -11.15 -8.71 15.58
N GLY A 49 -12.02 -7.87 16.16
CA GLY A 49 -11.81 -7.32 17.50
C GLY A 49 -10.56 -6.45 17.58
N ASP A 50 -9.63 -6.85 18.42
CA ASP A 50 -8.33 -6.22 18.67
C ASP A 50 -7.18 -6.85 17.86
N LYS A 51 -7.50 -7.68 16.86
CA LYS A 51 -6.50 -8.38 16.03
C LYS A 51 -6.74 -8.22 14.54
N LEU A 52 -5.68 -8.44 13.77
CA LEU A 52 -5.74 -8.60 12.33
C LEU A 52 -5.72 -10.09 11.99
N LYS A 53 -6.52 -10.50 11.00
CA LYS A 53 -6.59 -11.89 10.54
C LYS A 53 -6.58 -11.94 9.03
N ALA A 54 -5.66 -12.70 8.45
CA ALA A 54 -5.68 -12.99 7.03
C ALA A 54 -6.85 -13.93 6.71
N SER A 55 -7.64 -13.57 5.71
CA SER A 55 -8.79 -14.37 5.29
C SER A 55 -8.38 -15.69 4.61
N ALA A 56 -7.18 -15.75 4.04
CA ALA A 56 -6.63 -16.94 3.39
C ALA A 56 -5.09 -16.88 3.29
N CYS A 57 -4.48 -17.98 2.84
CA CYS A 57 -3.07 -17.99 2.46
C CYS A 57 -2.80 -17.07 1.26
N PRO A 58 -1.59 -16.49 1.13
CA PRO A 58 -1.25 -15.66 -0.01
C PRO A 58 -1.39 -16.42 -1.34
N SER A 59 -1.90 -15.74 -2.36
CA SER A 59 -1.94 -16.27 -3.73
C SER A 59 -1.68 -15.18 -4.76
N PHE A 60 -1.19 -15.61 -5.92
CA PHE A 60 -0.96 -14.76 -7.08
C PHE A 60 -2.26 -14.19 -7.64
N GLY A 61 -2.25 -12.92 -8.04
CA GLY A 61 -3.43 -12.25 -8.60
C GLY A 61 -4.49 -11.83 -7.57
N ALA A 62 -4.26 -12.05 -6.27
CA ALA A 62 -5.27 -11.85 -5.23
C ALA A 62 -5.60 -10.38 -4.91
N SER A 63 -4.77 -9.42 -5.34
CA SER A 63 -4.99 -7.99 -5.07
C SER A 63 -4.78 -7.14 -6.31
N SER A 64 -5.86 -6.58 -6.82
CA SER A 64 -5.82 -5.72 -8.02
C SER A 64 -5.23 -4.33 -7.74
N HIS A 65 -5.51 -3.74 -6.58
CA HIS A 65 -5.09 -2.37 -6.24
C HIS A 65 -3.63 -2.29 -5.85
N VAL A 66 -3.21 -3.12 -4.87
CA VAL A 66 -1.83 -3.09 -4.36
C VAL A 66 -0.85 -3.62 -5.40
N ALA A 67 -1.24 -4.61 -6.21
CA ALA A 67 -0.40 -5.08 -7.31
C ALA A 67 -0.11 -3.98 -8.34
N ARG A 68 -1.13 -3.21 -8.76
CA ARG A 68 -0.91 -2.08 -9.69
C ARG A 68 0.02 -1.02 -9.10
N ALA A 69 -0.08 -0.75 -7.81
CA ALA A 69 0.81 0.17 -7.13
C ALA A 69 2.27 -0.32 -7.16
N ILE A 70 2.50 -1.59 -6.81
CA ILE A 70 3.84 -2.21 -6.84
C ILE A 70 4.41 -2.21 -8.26
N LEU A 71 3.65 -2.72 -9.24
CA LEU A 71 4.10 -2.78 -10.64
C LEU A 71 4.43 -1.40 -11.20
N THR A 72 3.72 -0.36 -10.75
CA THR A 72 4.04 1.03 -11.14
C THR A 72 5.31 1.52 -10.47
N ALA A 73 5.46 1.32 -9.16
CA ALA A 73 6.69 1.67 -8.44
C ALA A 73 7.94 0.97 -9.01
N MET A 74 7.80 -0.30 -9.41
CA MET A 74 8.89 -1.09 -10.00
C MET A 74 9.43 -0.53 -11.32
N LYS A 75 8.65 0.27 -12.06
CA LYS A 75 9.12 0.97 -13.26
C LYS A 75 10.17 2.03 -12.95
N PHE A 76 10.12 2.60 -11.73
CA PHE A 76 11.03 3.63 -11.26
C PHE A 76 12.14 3.05 -10.38
N ASN A 77 11.82 2.03 -9.58
CA ASN A 77 12.80 1.30 -8.77
C ASN A 77 12.45 -0.20 -8.72
N PRO A 78 13.13 -1.06 -9.50
CA PRO A 78 12.85 -2.50 -9.58
C PRO A 78 12.98 -3.27 -8.26
N GLU A 79 13.69 -2.71 -7.28
CA GLU A 79 13.88 -3.31 -5.96
C GLU A 79 12.64 -3.20 -5.07
N ILE A 80 11.77 -2.21 -5.32
CA ILE A 80 10.53 -2.00 -4.56
C ILE A 80 9.47 -2.97 -5.05
N ARG A 81 9.37 -4.12 -4.39
CA ARG A 81 8.52 -5.23 -4.82
C ARG A 81 7.40 -5.56 -3.84
N ALA A 82 7.33 -4.90 -2.68
CA ALA A 82 6.29 -5.11 -1.70
C ALA A 82 5.55 -3.81 -1.39
N ALA A 83 4.25 -3.94 -1.12
CA ALA A 83 3.47 -2.83 -0.60
C ALA A 83 2.32 -3.30 0.30
N MET A 84 1.86 -2.41 1.17
CA MET A 84 0.69 -2.61 2.00
C MET A 84 -0.19 -1.36 2.00
N ASN A 85 -1.50 -1.54 1.87
CA ASN A 85 -2.45 -0.45 2.04
C ASN A 85 -2.90 -0.35 3.50
N VAL A 86 -2.92 0.86 4.02
CA VAL A 86 -3.40 1.20 5.35
C VAL A 86 -4.30 2.43 5.27
N LYS A 87 -5.11 2.65 6.31
CA LYS A 87 -5.99 3.81 6.37
C LYS A 87 -5.19 5.11 6.22
N PHE A 88 -5.83 6.12 5.69
CA PHE A 88 -5.30 7.48 5.72
C PHE A 88 -5.92 8.24 6.90
N SER A 89 -5.08 8.97 7.62
CA SER A 89 -5.51 10.06 8.49
C SER A 89 -4.34 11.06 8.65
N PRO A 90 -4.61 12.33 8.98
CA PRO A 90 -3.57 13.31 9.26
C PRO A 90 -2.57 12.82 10.33
N GLU A 91 -3.05 12.13 11.36
CA GLU A 91 -2.24 11.57 12.45
C GLU A 91 -1.29 10.47 11.96
N ILE A 92 -1.73 9.65 10.99
CA ILE A 92 -0.88 8.63 10.36
C ILE A 92 0.22 9.28 9.53
N ILE A 93 -0.10 10.32 8.75
CA ILE A 93 0.93 11.03 7.97
C ILE A 93 1.94 11.70 8.90
N ASP A 94 1.49 12.26 10.02
CA ASP A 94 2.36 12.84 11.04
C ASP A 94 3.23 11.77 11.74
N ALA A 95 2.66 10.59 12.02
CA ALA A 95 3.42 9.44 12.51
C ALA A 95 4.47 8.95 11.50
N CYS A 96 4.15 8.93 10.20
CA CYS A 96 5.13 8.64 9.14
C CYS A 96 6.29 9.64 9.13
N LYS A 97 6.01 10.94 9.32
CA LYS A 97 7.04 11.98 9.43
C LYS A 97 7.92 11.77 10.66
N ARG A 98 7.32 11.51 11.83
CA ARG A 98 8.06 11.19 13.07
C ARG A 98 8.90 9.91 12.96
N ALA A 99 8.49 8.98 12.10
CA ALA A 99 9.23 7.77 11.80
C ALA A 99 10.41 7.98 10.84
N GLY A 100 10.60 9.20 10.31
CA GLY A 100 11.67 9.51 9.35
C GLY A 100 11.45 8.89 7.97
N LEU A 101 10.20 8.51 7.65
CA LEU A 101 9.86 7.92 6.36
C LEU A 101 9.71 9.00 5.30
N THR A 102 10.10 8.68 4.07
CA THR A 102 9.88 9.55 2.92
C THR A 102 8.42 9.46 2.46
N ILE A 103 7.80 10.61 2.16
CA ILE A 103 6.37 10.71 1.90
C ILE A 103 6.13 11.51 0.63
N SER A 104 5.27 11.00 -0.25
CA SER A 104 4.68 11.77 -1.34
C SER A 104 3.18 11.52 -1.40
N SER A 105 2.49 12.29 -2.23
CA SER A 105 1.03 12.21 -2.38
C SER A 105 0.60 12.58 -3.79
N TYR A 106 -0.63 12.19 -4.12
CA TYR A 106 -1.33 12.62 -5.32
C TYR A 106 -2.77 13.01 -4.96
N ASP A 107 -3.33 13.93 -5.72
CA ASP A 107 -4.71 14.40 -5.55
C ASP A 107 -5.60 13.80 -6.65
N ARG A 108 -6.63 13.05 -6.27
CA ARG A 108 -7.58 12.44 -7.24
C ARG A 108 -8.40 13.49 -8.00
N ARG A 109 -8.48 14.73 -7.53
CA ARG A 109 -9.14 15.83 -8.25
C ARG A 109 -8.36 16.28 -9.47
N GLU A 110 -7.04 16.07 -9.47
CA GLU A 110 -6.14 16.37 -10.59
C GLU A 110 -6.05 15.23 -11.61
N GLU A 111 -6.72 14.10 -11.35
CA GLU A 111 -6.70 12.93 -12.23
C GLU A 111 -7.38 13.25 -13.58
N PRO A 112 -6.68 13.03 -14.71
CA PRO A 112 -7.22 13.29 -16.04
C PRO A 112 -8.52 12.52 -16.33
N PRO A 113 -9.49 13.10 -17.07
CA PRO A 113 -10.78 12.45 -17.33
C PRO A 113 -10.68 11.08 -18.01
N ASP A 114 -9.71 10.90 -18.91
CA ASP A 114 -9.44 9.63 -19.61
C ASP A 114 -8.91 8.55 -18.65
N VAL A 115 -8.11 8.93 -17.66
CA VAL A 115 -7.67 8.04 -16.58
C VAL A 115 -8.85 7.69 -15.66
N LYS A 116 -9.66 8.67 -15.27
CA LYS A 116 -10.87 8.44 -14.45
C LYS A 116 -11.86 7.48 -15.11
N ALA A 117 -12.00 7.57 -16.43
CA ALA A 117 -12.90 6.71 -17.20
C ALA A 117 -12.42 5.26 -17.31
N LYS A 118 -11.10 5.02 -17.16
CA LYS A 118 -10.51 3.69 -17.31
C LYS A 118 -10.36 3.00 -15.96
N GLU A 119 -11.08 1.88 -15.79
CA GLU A 119 -10.99 1.10 -14.57
C GLU A 119 -9.55 0.66 -14.26
N GLY A 120 -9.13 0.92 -13.01
CA GLY A 120 -7.80 0.55 -12.53
C GLY A 120 -6.67 1.46 -13.00
N ALA A 121 -6.93 2.53 -13.76
CA ALA A 121 -5.90 3.46 -14.21
C ALA A 121 -5.49 4.51 -13.15
N THR A 122 -6.36 4.79 -12.18
CA THR A 122 -6.09 5.76 -11.10
C THR A 122 -4.87 5.42 -10.26
N ILE A 123 -4.69 4.14 -9.90
CA ILE A 123 -3.57 3.73 -9.03
C ILE A 123 -2.23 3.90 -9.76
N PRO A 124 -2.05 3.38 -11.00
CA PRO A 124 -0.86 3.67 -11.77
C PRO A 124 -0.58 5.16 -11.93
N TRP A 125 -1.58 5.95 -12.33
CA TRP A 125 -1.40 7.40 -12.49
C TRP A 125 -1.00 8.08 -11.19
N GLY A 126 -1.70 7.79 -10.08
CA GLY A 126 -1.45 8.43 -8.79
C GLY A 126 -0.07 8.09 -8.22
N VAL A 127 0.32 6.81 -8.27
CA VAL A 127 1.65 6.38 -7.83
C VAL A 127 2.73 7.01 -8.71
N GLU A 128 2.56 7.02 -10.03
CA GLU A 128 3.49 7.68 -10.95
C GLU A 128 3.62 9.18 -10.67
N THR A 129 2.52 9.88 -10.45
CA THR A 129 2.49 11.31 -10.08
C THR A 129 3.25 11.55 -8.78
N ALA A 130 2.98 10.76 -7.74
CA ALA A 130 3.64 10.89 -6.46
C ALA A 130 5.16 10.59 -6.53
N VAL A 131 5.55 9.58 -7.31
CA VAL A 131 6.96 9.21 -7.52
C VAL A 131 7.70 10.30 -8.32
N LYS A 132 7.09 10.82 -9.39
CA LYS A 132 7.67 11.93 -10.17
C LYS A 132 7.82 13.20 -9.34
N LYS A 133 6.84 13.51 -8.50
CA LYS A 133 6.88 14.65 -7.56
C LYS A 133 8.03 14.53 -6.56
N ALA A 134 8.31 13.32 -6.07
CA ALA A 134 9.41 13.07 -5.13
C ALA A 134 10.78 12.94 -5.82
N GLY A 135 10.81 12.54 -7.10
CA GLY A 135 12.04 12.22 -7.83
C GLY A 135 12.61 10.82 -7.56
N PHE A 136 11.95 10.05 -6.69
CA PHE A 136 12.29 8.67 -6.31
C PHE A 136 11.03 7.94 -5.82
N VAL A 137 11.09 6.63 -5.60
CA VAL A 137 9.98 5.88 -5.00
C VAL A 137 9.99 6.11 -3.47
N PRO A 138 9.04 6.86 -2.90
CA PRO A 138 9.01 7.13 -1.47
C PRO A 138 8.55 5.89 -0.69
N ASP A 139 8.83 5.87 0.61
CA ASP A 139 8.33 4.85 1.53
C ASP A 139 6.80 4.88 1.61
N ILE A 140 6.21 6.08 1.53
CA ILE A 140 4.79 6.33 1.70
C ILE A 140 4.24 7.11 0.51
N VAL A 141 3.15 6.62 -0.08
CA VAL A 141 2.30 7.38 -1.01
C VAL A 141 0.88 7.39 -0.48
N TYR A 142 0.27 8.57 -0.36
CA TYR A 142 -1.13 8.66 0.07
C TYR A 142 -1.99 9.54 -0.85
N HIS A 143 -3.30 9.39 -0.70
CA HIS A 143 -4.29 10.32 -1.24
C HIS A 143 -5.43 10.54 -0.24
N GLU A 144 -6.04 11.72 -0.28
CA GLU A 144 -7.12 12.13 0.64
C GLU A 144 -8.51 11.63 0.22
N GLY A 145 -8.55 10.76 -0.79
CA GLY A 145 -9.79 10.19 -1.31
C GLY A 145 -10.41 11.08 -2.41
N ASP A 146 -11.62 10.74 -2.79
CA ASP A 146 -12.49 11.51 -3.68
C ASP A 146 -13.93 11.03 -3.45
N TRP A 147 -14.92 11.60 -4.14
CA TRP A 147 -16.30 11.14 -4.05
C TRP A 147 -16.43 9.62 -4.28
N GLY A 148 -16.89 8.89 -3.26
CA GLY A 148 -17.01 7.42 -3.29
C GLY A 148 -15.69 6.65 -3.29
N LYS A 149 -14.56 7.31 -3.00
CA LYS A 149 -13.22 6.70 -2.91
C LYS A 149 -12.63 6.95 -1.52
N GLU A 150 -12.52 5.88 -0.74
CA GLU A 150 -11.89 5.93 0.59
C GLU A 150 -10.47 6.50 0.51
N PRO A 151 -10.08 7.45 1.38
CA PRO A 151 -8.70 7.91 1.53
C PRO A 151 -7.76 6.74 1.88
N MET A 152 -6.55 6.72 1.34
CA MET A 152 -5.65 5.56 1.49
C MET A 152 -4.18 5.96 1.56
N THR A 153 -3.43 5.20 2.34
CA THR A 153 -1.97 5.27 2.43
C THR A 153 -1.36 3.96 1.96
N LEU A 154 -0.36 4.01 1.08
CA LEU A 154 0.43 2.88 0.62
C LEU A 154 1.82 2.95 1.26
N ILE A 155 2.24 1.85 1.89
CA ILE A 155 3.58 1.66 2.43
C ILE A 155 4.34 0.77 1.47
N PHE A 156 5.45 1.25 0.91
CA PHE A 156 6.32 0.53 -0.01
C PHE A 156 7.57 -0.02 0.68
N GLY A 157 8.11 -1.10 0.13
CA GLY A 157 9.38 -1.68 0.57
C GLY A 157 9.91 -2.72 -0.41
N LYS A 158 11.12 -3.21 -0.16
CA LYS A 158 11.75 -4.25 -0.99
C LYS A 158 11.18 -5.63 -0.70
N THR A 159 10.80 -5.84 0.57
CA THR A 159 10.27 -7.13 1.04
C THR A 159 9.02 -6.92 1.90
N PRO A 160 8.18 -7.95 2.05
CA PRO A 160 7.02 -7.90 2.94
C PRO A 160 7.41 -7.58 4.39
N ALA A 161 8.52 -8.12 4.88
CA ALA A 161 9.02 -7.86 6.23
C ALA A 161 9.38 -6.38 6.43
N GLU A 162 10.03 -5.75 5.44
CA GLU A 162 10.34 -4.32 5.50
C GLU A 162 9.07 -3.47 5.59
N VAL A 163 8.05 -3.79 4.78
CA VAL A 163 6.75 -3.09 4.80
C VAL A 163 6.05 -3.23 6.15
N VAL A 164 6.04 -4.45 6.73
CA VAL A 164 5.47 -4.69 8.06
C VAL A 164 6.23 -3.93 9.14
N ASN A 165 7.56 -3.90 9.08
CA ASN A 165 8.38 -3.13 10.02
C ASN A 165 8.10 -1.62 9.95
N LYS A 166 7.97 -1.06 8.74
CA LYS A 166 7.56 0.35 8.55
C LYS A 166 6.18 0.60 9.15
N ALA A 167 5.23 -0.30 8.93
CA ALA A 167 3.89 -0.17 9.49
C ALA A 167 3.87 -0.21 11.03
N LYS A 168 4.64 -1.11 11.65
CA LYS A 168 4.79 -1.18 13.11
C LYS A 168 5.42 0.11 13.65
N LEU A 169 6.42 0.64 12.97
CA LEU A 169 7.03 1.92 13.33
C LEU A 169 6.00 3.06 13.28
N ILE A 170 5.17 3.12 12.25
CA ILE A 170 4.07 4.10 12.14
C ILE A 170 3.07 3.91 13.30
N ALA A 171 2.61 2.68 13.53
CA ALA A 171 1.64 2.38 14.59
C ALA A 171 2.14 2.79 15.99
N ASN A 172 3.43 2.55 16.28
CA ASN A 172 4.07 2.94 17.54
C ASN A 172 4.27 4.45 17.68
N LYS A 173 4.24 5.20 16.58
CA LYS A 173 4.31 6.67 16.58
C LYS A 173 2.94 7.33 16.59
N LEU A 174 1.84 6.58 16.52
CA LEU A 174 0.49 7.11 16.71
C LEU A 174 0.26 7.38 18.20
N THR A 175 0.48 8.63 18.61
CA THR A 175 0.10 9.17 19.92
C THR A 175 -1.37 9.51 19.96
#